data_AF-W2Q051-F1
#
_entry.id   AF-W2Q051-F1
#
_cell.length_a   1.000
_cell.length_b   1.000
_cell.length_c   1.000
_cell.angle_alpha   90.00
_cell.angle_beta   90.00
_cell.angle_gamma   90.00
#
_symmetry.space_group_name_H-M   'P 1'
#
loop_
_entity.id
_entity.type
_entity.pdbx_description
1 polymer ?
#
loop_
_entity_poly.entity_id
_entity_poly.type
_entity_poly.pdbx_seq_one_letter_code
_entity_poly.pdbx_strand_id
1 'polypeptide(L)'
;MEMTSSIMRFALATYFMKRGGSSRPVQSDYESLSPSPSYEPSFASSDEEESQDVDSEFSDVVSTHVSNLRQLLAGQRLQEWAIGIAELREHVAVNNLVRSLVAVLVKMIKAQEEDMDCLVQVIEGLSFEENGEPSKVFNQLVEALSHYCKDKDTRVAIWMEQTVDAVLHRLWQYHEHRFGTTN
;
A
#
# COMPACT_ATOMS: atom_id res chain seq x y z
N MET A 1 -6.30 -26.96 -3.89
CA MET A 1 -5.75 -26.96 -2.52
C MET A 1 -5.98 -25.56 -1.95
N GLU A 2 -7.10 -25.39 -1.25
CA GLU A 2 -7.68 -24.10 -0.82
C GLU A 2 -6.95 -23.45 0.38
N MET A 3 -5.91 -24.10 0.92
CA MET A 3 -5.29 -23.72 2.20
C MET A 3 -4.58 -22.36 2.17
N THR A 4 -3.83 -22.03 1.12
CA THR A 4 -3.03 -20.79 1.09
C THR A 4 -3.90 -19.54 1.01
N SER A 5 -4.94 -19.56 0.16
CA SER A 5 -5.97 -18.50 0.11
C SER A 5 -6.75 -18.42 1.44
N SER A 6 -7.04 -19.55 2.07
CA SER A 6 -7.72 -19.57 3.38
C SER A 6 -6.86 -18.95 4.50
N ILE A 7 -5.54 -19.15 4.47
CA ILE A 7 -4.59 -18.55 5.44
C ILE A 7 -4.50 -17.03 5.24
N MET A 8 -4.41 -16.55 4.00
CA MET A 8 -4.42 -15.11 3.70
C MET A 8 -5.69 -14.44 4.22
N ARG A 9 -6.86 -15.01 3.89
CA ARG A 9 -8.17 -14.55 4.39
C ARG A 9 -8.24 -14.56 5.92
N PHE A 10 -7.71 -15.61 6.55
CA PHE A 10 -7.72 -15.74 8.00
C PHE A 10 -6.83 -14.68 8.69
N ALA A 11 -5.65 -14.39 8.14
CA ALA A 11 -4.75 -13.36 8.68
C ALA A 11 -5.38 -11.97 8.61
N LEU A 12 -5.95 -11.61 7.44
CA LEU A 12 -6.69 -10.36 7.26
C LEU A 12 -7.90 -10.31 8.21
N ALA A 13 -8.72 -11.36 8.25
CA ALA A 13 -9.90 -11.38 9.12
C ALA A 13 -9.55 -11.25 10.62
N THR A 14 -8.50 -11.92 11.08
CA THR A 14 -8.09 -11.92 12.50
C THR A 14 -7.66 -10.54 12.97
N TYR A 15 -6.87 -9.82 12.17
CA TYR A 15 -6.48 -8.45 12.48
C TYR A 15 -7.71 -7.54 12.69
N PHE A 16 -8.69 -7.61 11.78
CA PHE A 16 -9.84 -6.71 11.85
C PHE A 16 -10.89 -7.15 12.86
N MET A 17 -11.03 -8.43 13.18
CA MET A 17 -11.85 -8.85 14.33
C MET A 17 -11.29 -8.27 15.65
N LYS A 18 -9.97 -8.17 15.76
CA LYS A 18 -9.31 -7.59 16.94
C LYS A 18 -9.42 -6.07 16.99
N ARG A 19 -9.44 -5.39 15.84
CA ARG A 19 -9.58 -3.92 15.75
C ARG A 19 -11.04 -3.45 15.74
N GLY A 20 -11.95 -4.19 15.12
CA GLY A 20 -13.39 -3.90 14.98
C GLY A 20 -14.19 -4.03 16.28
N GLY A 21 -13.61 -4.61 17.34
CA GLY A 21 -14.17 -4.61 18.69
C GLY A 21 -13.58 -3.53 19.62
N SER A 22 -12.60 -2.76 19.17
CA SER A 22 -11.95 -1.72 19.99
C SER A 22 -12.43 -0.34 19.56
N SER A 23 -13.62 0.02 20.03
CA SER A 23 -13.98 1.42 20.26
C SER A 23 -13.06 1.98 21.35
N ARG A 24 -11.82 2.33 20.98
CA ARG A 24 -10.98 3.17 21.83
C ARG A 24 -11.70 4.52 21.97
N PRO A 25 -12.13 4.90 23.18
CA PRO A 25 -12.68 6.22 23.39
C PRO A 25 -11.56 7.22 23.13
N VAL A 26 -11.85 8.22 22.31
CA VAL A 26 -11.04 9.45 22.27
C VAL A 26 -11.04 9.98 23.70
N GLN A 27 -9.92 9.85 24.40
CA GLN A 27 -9.69 10.53 25.66
C GLN A 27 -9.63 12.02 25.35
N SER A 28 -10.77 12.70 25.54
CA SER A 28 -10.81 14.15 25.68
C SER A 28 -10.49 14.47 27.14
N ASP A 29 -9.22 14.72 27.45
CA ASP A 29 -8.84 15.29 28.74
C ASP A 29 -8.67 16.82 28.58
N TYR A 30 -9.75 17.46 29.04
CA TYR A 30 -10.04 18.84 29.44
C TYR A 30 -8.93 19.89 29.63
N GLU A 31 -9.24 21.06 29.06
CA GLU A 31 -9.22 22.45 29.60
C GLU A 31 -7.92 23.19 30.03
N SER A 32 -7.71 24.29 29.28
CA SER A 32 -7.54 25.69 29.75
C SER A 32 -6.18 26.18 30.24
N LEU A 33 -5.59 27.13 29.48
CA LEU A 33 -5.39 28.55 29.87
C LEU A 33 -4.43 29.26 28.89
N SER A 34 -4.90 30.32 28.22
CA SER A 34 -4.05 31.33 27.58
C SER A 34 -3.30 32.13 28.66
N PRO A 35 -2.08 32.67 28.39
CA PRO A 35 -2.00 33.94 27.66
C PRO A 35 -0.76 34.10 26.74
N SER A 36 -0.86 34.96 25.73
CA SER A 36 0.25 35.40 24.86
C SER A 36 1.36 36.13 25.65
N PRO A 37 2.61 36.11 25.18
CA PRO A 37 3.14 37.33 24.52
C PRO A 37 4.14 37.09 23.35
N SER A 38 4.59 38.22 22.80
CA SER A 38 5.31 38.58 21.55
C SER A 38 6.75 38.08 21.29
N TYR A 39 7.15 38.12 19.99
CA TYR A 39 8.52 38.24 19.39
C TYR A 39 9.36 36.94 19.40
N GLU A 40 10.09 36.42 18.39
CA GLU A 40 10.69 36.81 17.09
C GLU A 40 10.92 35.48 16.27
N PRO A 41 11.29 35.48 14.97
CA PRO A 41 11.33 34.28 14.13
C PRO A 41 12.61 33.46 14.35
N SER A 42 12.48 32.30 14.99
CA SER A 42 13.56 31.31 15.05
C SER A 42 13.55 30.45 13.79
N PHE A 43 14.64 30.53 13.03
CA PHE A 43 15.08 29.52 12.08
C PHE A 43 15.29 28.18 12.80
N ALA A 44 14.23 27.39 12.93
CA ALA A 44 14.32 25.98 13.25
C ALA A 44 13.90 25.21 12.01
N SER A 45 14.89 24.95 11.15
CA SER A 45 14.86 23.83 10.20
C SER A 45 14.83 22.54 11.03
N SER A 46 13.67 22.21 11.57
CA SER A 46 13.39 20.85 11.99
C SER A 46 12.79 20.17 10.77
N ASP A 47 13.65 19.49 10.01
CA ASP A 47 13.23 18.38 9.17
C ASP A 47 12.54 17.39 10.11
N GLU A 48 11.25 17.60 10.35
CA GLU A 48 10.39 16.54 10.83
C GLU A 48 10.32 15.53 9.68
N GLU A 49 11.24 14.57 9.71
CA GLU A 49 10.98 13.27 9.12
C GLU A 49 9.66 12.81 9.75
N GLU A 50 8.54 13.09 9.06
CA GLU A 50 7.27 12.42 9.25
C GLU A 50 7.55 10.93 8.98
N SER A 51 8.13 10.25 9.98
CA SER A 51 8.09 8.82 10.07
C SER A 51 6.61 8.50 10.13
N GLN A 52 6.03 8.12 8.99
CA GLN A 52 4.69 7.56 8.97
C GLN A 52 4.74 6.38 9.92
N ASP A 53 4.25 6.59 11.13
CA ASP A 53 4.10 5.58 12.16
C ASP A 53 3.01 4.64 11.66
N VAL A 54 3.43 3.70 10.81
CA VAL A 54 2.55 2.66 10.31
C VAL A 54 2.29 1.73 11.48
N ASP A 55 1.01 1.54 11.81
CA ASP A 55 0.57 0.56 12.79
C ASP A 55 1.33 -0.77 12.61
N SER A 56 2.14 -1.12 13.61
CA SER A 56 2.98 -2.31 13.60
C SER A 56 2.20 -3.59 13.29
N GLU A 57 0.97 -3.68 13.79
CA GLU A 57 0.14 -4.86 13.58
C GLU A 57 -0.35 -4.94 12.12
N PHE A 58 -0.61 -3.79 11.48
CA PHE A 58 -0.95 -3.73 10.05
C PHE A 58 0.28 -4.06 9.19
N SER A 59 1.45 -3.55 9.58
CA SER A 59 2.72 -3.86 8.93
C SER A 59 2.97 -5.37 8.91
N ASP A 60 2.81 -6.06 10.04
CA ASP A 60 3.04 -7.51 10.13
C ASP A 60 2.08 -8.32 9.24
N VAL A 61 0.80 -7.91 9.20
CA VAL A 61 -0.21 -8.55 8.37
C VAL A 61 0.07 -8.35 6.89
N VAL A 62 0.40 -7.13 6.47
CA VAL A 62 0.75 -6.82 5.07
C VAL A 62 2.01 -7.57 4.66
N SER A 63 3.08 -7.53 5.47
CA SER A 63 4.32 -8.25 5.18
C SER A 63 4.06 -9.74 5.04
N THR A 64 3.26 -10.33 5.93
CA THR A 64 2.86 -11.74 5.84
C THR A 64 2.07 -12.03 4.56
N HIS A 65 1.10 -11.18 4.23
CA HIS A 65 0.27 -11.33 3.03
C HIS A 65 1.09 -11.25 1.75
N VAL A 66 1.99 -10.27 1.66
CA VAL A 66 2.91 -10.09 0.53
C VAL A 66 3.87 -11.27 0.40
N SER A 67 4.41 -11.78 1.51
CA SER A 67 5.27 -12.96 1.47
C SER A 67 4.53 -14.21 0.96
N ASN A 68 3.27 -14.38 1.35
CA ASN A 68 2.41 -15.45 0.84
C ASN A 68 2.12 -15.25 -0.67
N LEU A 69 1.87 -14.02 -1.12
CA LEU A 69 1.71 -13.71 -2.55
C LEU A 69 2.97 -14.04 -3.34
N ARG A 70 4.16 -13.74 -2.81
CA ARG A 70 5.43 -14.13 -3.43
C ARG A 70 5.54 -15.64 -3.59
N GLN A 71 5.18 -16.41 -2.57
CA GLN A 71 5.19 -17.87 -2.65
C GLN A 71 4.24 -18.39 -3.75
N LEU A 72 3.07 -17.76 -3.92
CA LEU A 72 2.15 -18.10 -5.02
C LEU A 72 2.74 -17.78 -6.39
N LEU A 73 3.40 -16.62 -6.56
CA LEU A 73 4.10 -16.26 -7.79
C LEU A 73 5.21 -17.26 -8.12
N ALA A 74 6.07 -17.57 -7.15
CA ALA A 74 7.15 -18.53 -7.31
C ALA A 74 6.63 -19.94 -7.66
N GLY A 75 5.47 -20.31 -7.13
CA GLY A 75 4.77 -21.56 -7.45
C GLY A 75 3.93 -21.50 -8.74
N GLN A 76 3.95 -20.40 -9.49
CA GLN A 76 3.12 -20.16 -10.69
C GLN A 76 1.61 -20.34 -10.46
N ARG A 77 1.14 -20.12 -9.22
CA ARG A 77 -0.28 -20.23 -8.83
C ARG A 77 -1.01 -18.91 -9.10
N LEU A 78 -0.99 -18.48 -10.36
CA LEU A 78 -1.41 -17.13 -10.77
C LEU A 78 -2.87 -16.81 -10.44
N GLN A 79 -3.78 -17.80 -10.51
CA GLN A 79 -5.18 -17.59 -10.15
C GLN A 79 -5.35 -17.26 -8.67
N GLU A 80 -4.65 -17.97 -7.79
CA GLU A 80 -4.72 -17.72 -6.35
C GLU A 80 -4.00 -16.43 -5.97
N TRP A 81 -2.93 -16.10 -6.69
CA TRP A 81 -2.26 -14.81 -6.57
C TRP A 81 -3.22 -13.66 -6.90
N ALA A 82 -3.94 -13.74 -8.03
CA ALA A 82 -4.91 -12.73 -8.44
C ALA A 82 -6.02 -12.56 -7.40
N ILE A 83 -6.54 -13.67 -6.85
CA ILE A 83 -7.51 -13.66 -5.75
C ILE A 83 -6.93 -12.95 -4.52
N GLY A 84 -5.71 -13.28 -4.11
CA GLY A 84 -5.06 -12.65 -2.96
C GLY A 84 -4.78 -11.15 -3.15
N ILE A 85 -4.51 -10.72 -4.37
CA ILE A 85 -4.40 -9.30 -4.74
C ILE A 85 -5.76 -8.61 -4.66
N ALA A 86 -6.81 -9.22 -5.21
CA ALA A 86 -8.17 -8.67 -5.15
C ALA A 86 -8.65 -8.53 -3.70
N GLU A 87 -8.34 -9.51 -2.85
CA GLU A 87 -8.62 -9.46 -1.41
C GLU A 87 -7.86 -8.33 -0.73
N LEU A 88 -6.55 -8.19 -0.98
CA LEU A 88 -5.76 -7.08 -0.44
C LEU A 88 -6.33 -5.73 -0.89
N ARG A 89 -6.68 -5.62 -2.18
CA ARG A 89 -7.26 -4.41 -2.76
C ARG A 89 -8.58 -4.03 -2.09
N GLU A 90 -9.52 -4.98 -2.02
CA GLU A 90 -10.81 -4.77 -1.36
C GLU A 90 -10.59 -4.33 0.08
N HIS A 91 -9.67 -5.00 0.74
CA HIS A 91 -9.36 -4.81 2.13
C HIS A 91 -8.81 -3.39 2.42
N VAL A 92 -7.81 -2.93 1.66
CA VAL A 92 -7.25 -1.58 1.86
C VAL A 92 -8.22 -0.49 1.40
N ALA A 93 -9.08 -0.76 0.42
CA ALA A 93 -10.11 0.18 -0.03
C ALA A 93 -11.16 0.43 1.05
N VAL A 94 -11.71 -0.64 1.65
CA VAL A 94 -12.75 -0.54 2.69
C VAL A 94 -12.25 0.22 3.92
N ASN A 95 -10.97 0.10 4.24
CA ASN A 95 -10.37 0.67 5.44
C ASN A 95 -9.59 1.97 5.20
N ASN A 96 -9.54 2.48 3.97
CA ASN A 96 -8.73 3.64 3.57
C ASN A 96 -7.24 3.52 3.94
N LEU A 97 -6.66 2.33 3.75
CA LEU A 97 -5.30 1.99 4.17
C LEU A 97 -4.26 2.03 3.03
N VAL A 98 -4.60 2.62 1.88
CA VAL A 98 -3.71 2.64 0.70
C VAL A 98 -2.37 3.33 1.00
N ARG A 99 -2.39 4.48 1.68
CA ARG A 99 -1.16 5.19 2.07
C ARG A 99 -0.30 4.34 3.01
N SER A 100 -0.92 3.73 4.01
CA SER A 100 -0.24 2.83 4.95
C SER A 100 0.33 1.60 4.25
N LEU A 101 -0.39 1.03 3.28
CA LEU A 101 0.09 -0.10 2.48
C LEU A 101 1.37 0.27 1.73
N VAL A 102 1.38 1.39 0.99
CA VAL A 102 2.56 1.85 0.25
C VAL A 102 3.73 2.08 1.21
N ALA A 103 3.48 2.65 2.39
CA ALA A 103 4.51 2.84 3.41
C ALA A 103 5.12 1.52 3.89
N VAL A 104 4.31 0.47 4.10
CA VAL A 104 4.81 -0.88 4.43
C VAL A 104 5.66 -1.44 3.30
N LEU A 105 5.21 -1.34 2.04
CA LEU A 105 5.98 -1.84 0.89
C LEU A 105 7.33 -1.13 0.78
N VAL A 106 7.38 0.19 0.98
CA VAL A 106 8.63 0.96 1.03
C VAL A 106 9.53 0.51 2.17
N LYS A 107 8.97 0.25 3.36
CA LYS A 107 9.72 -0.30 4.50
C LYS A 107 10.34 -1.66 4.16
N MET A 108 9.58 -2.54 3.50
CA MET A 108 10.06 -3.86 3.06
C MET A 108 11.21 -3.75 2.04
N ILE A 109 11.15 -2.76 1.13
CA ILE A 109 12.23 -2.46 0.17
C ILE A 109 13.51 -2.03 0.87
N LYS A 110 13.39 -1.10 1.83
CA LYS A 110 14.51 -0.58 2.62
C LYS A 110 15.12 -1.69 3.48
N ALA A 111 14.29 -2.56 4.04
CA ALA A 111 14.71 -3.70 4.86
C ALA A 111 15.20 -4.91 4.04
N GLN A 112 15.02 -4.91 2.71
CA GLN A 112 15.36 -6.01 1.80
C GLN A 112 14.63 -7.32 2.12
N GLU A 113 13.42 -7.22 2.65
CA GLU A 113 12.65 -8.37 3.11
C GLU A 113 12.02 -9.15 1.96
N GLU A 114 11.71 -8.48 0.85
CA GLU A 114 11.02 -9.08 -0.29
C GLU A 114 11.69 -8.72 -1.63
N ASP A 115 11.39 -9.55 -2.62
CA ASP A 115 11.83 -9.36 -4.01
C ASP A 115 11.16 -8.12 -4.60
N MET A 116 11.97 -7.24 -5.21
CA MET A 116 11.50 -6.01 -5.83
C MET A 116 10.47 -6.28 -6.92
N ASP A 117 10.70 -7.32 -7.72
CA ASP A 117 9.79 -7.73 -8.79
C ASP A 117 8.41 -8.14 -8.25
N CYS A 118 8.39 -8.81 -7.08
CA CYS A 118 7.15 -9.16 -6.41
C CYS A 118 6.40 -7.91 -5.94
N LEU A 119 7.10 -6.93 -5.38
CA LEU A 119 6.47 -5.69 -4.90
C LEU A 119 5.94 -4.82 -6.04
N VAL A 120 6.63 -4.79 -7.19
CA VAL A 120 6.13 -4.17 -8.43
C VAL A 120 4.84 -4.84 -8.88
N GLN A 121 4.81 -6.18 -8.94
CA GLN A 121 3.60 -6.93 -9.33
C GLN A 121 2.44 -6.74 -8.35
N VAL A 122 2.72 -6.58 -7.05
CA VAL A 122 1.69 -6.24 -6.07
C VAL A 122 1.07 -4.88 -6.39
N ILE A 123 1.86 -3.84 -6.65
CA ILE A 123 1.30 -2.53 -7.02
C ILE A 123 0.53 -2.61 -8.34
N GLU A 124 1.10 -3.24 -9.38
CA GLU A 124 0.41 -3.42 -10.66
C GLU A 124 -0.94 -4.14 -10.46
N GLY A 125 -0.96 -5.24 -9.69
CA GLY A 125 -2.17 -5.98 -9.38
C GLY A 125 -3.20 -5.16 -8.59
N LEU A 126 -2.76 -4.30 -7.67
CA LEU A 126 -3.66 -3.40 -6.94
C LEU A 126 -4.22 -2.29 -7.83
N SER A 127 -3.47 -1.84 -8.84
CA SER A 127 -3.85 -0.77 -9.75
C SER A 127 -4.97 -1.15 -10.72
N PHE A 128 -5.17 -2.44 -11.04
CA PHE A 128 -6.13 -2.87 -12.06
C PHE A 128 -7.02 -4.04 -11.60
N GLU A 129 -8.27 -4.02 -12.05
CA GLU A 129 -9.20 -5.14 -11.92
C GLU A 129 -8.83 -6.28 -12.90
N GLU A 130 -9.41 -7.48 -12.73
CA GLU A 130 -9.12 -8.63 -13.60
C GLU A 130 -9.48 -8.38 -15.07
N ASN A 131 -10.46 -7.51 -15.33
CA ASN A 131 -10.86 -7.09 -16.67
C ASN A 131 -9.92 -6.03 -17.29
N GLY A 132 -8.86 -5.63 -16.57
CA GLY A 132 -7.88 -4.62 -17.01
C GLY A 132 -8.30 -3.18 -16.76
N GLU A 133 -9.47 -2.91 -16.18
CA GLU A 133 -9.87 -1.54 -15.83
C GLU A 133 -9.07 -1.02 -14.62
N PRO A 134 -8.77 0.29 -14.56
CA PRO A 134 -8.22 0.90 -13.35
C PRO A 134 -9.11 0.63 -12.15
N SER A 135 -8.50 0.21 -11.04
CA SER A 135 -9.22 -0.21 -9.85
C SER A 135 -9.75 0.97 -9.03
N LYS A 136 -10.64 0.70 -8.08
CA LYS A 136 -11.19 1.73 -7.18
C LYS A 136 -10.14 2.44 -6.31
N VAL A 137 -8.98 1.81 -6.08
CA VAL A 137 -7.88 2.39 -5.29
C VAL A 137 -6.82 3.07 -6.15
N PHE A 138 -6.94 3.03 -7.48
CA PHE A 138 -5.92 3.50 -8.41
C PHE A 138 -5.43 4.92 -8.12
N ASN A 139 -6.36 5.89 -7.98
CA ASN A 139 -5.98 7.28 -7.71
C ASN A 139 -5.29 7.46 -6.36
N GLN A 140 -5.75 6.75 -5.32
CA GLN A 140 -5.12 6.76 -4.00
C GLN A 140 -3.72 6.13 -4.03
N LEU A 141 -3.51 5.10 -4.86
CA LEU A 141 -2.20 4.48 -5.06
C LEU A 141 -1.24 5.45 -5.73
N VAL A 142 -1.65 6.11 -6.81
CA VAL A 142 -0.82 7.10 -7.51
C VAL A 142 -0.43 8.24 -6.57
N GLU A 143 -1.39 8.76 -5.79
CA GLU A 143 -1.12 9.79 -4.79
C GLU A 143 -0.15 9.30 -3.71
N ALA A 144 -0.38 8.10 -3.15
CA ALA A 144 0.49 7.51 -2.14
C ALA A 144 1.92 7.29 -2.65
N LEU A 145 2.08 6.79 -3.88
CA LEU A 145 3.39 6.59 -4.53
C LEU A 145 4.10 7.93 -4.77
N SER A 146 3.35 8.98 -5.12
CA SER A 146 3.93 10.30 -5.40
C SER A 146 4.70 10.90 -4.21
N HIS A 147 4.32 10.55 -2.98
CA HIS A 147 5.05 10.96 -1.78
C HIS A 147 6.47 10.40 -1.69
N TYR A 148 6.76 9.31 -2.40
CA TYR A 148 8.07 8.65 -2.39
C TYR A 148 8.91 8.97 -3.64
N CYS A 149 8.42 9.79 -4.58
CA CYS A 149 9.20 10.19 -5.76
C CYS A 149 10.48 10.97 -5.43
N LYS A 150 10.57 11.55 -4.23
CA LYS A 150 11.75 12.28 -3.73
C LYS A 150 12.49 11.52 -2.63
N ASP A 151 12.18 10.23 -2.41
CA ASP A 151 12.90 9.42 -1.44
C ASP A 151 14.38 9.34 -1.85
N LYS A 152 15.28 9.50 -0.87
CA LYS A 152 16.73 9.51 -1.10
C LYS A 152 17.29 8.09 -1.24
N ASP A 153 16.53 7.07 -0.90
CA ASP A 153 16.93 5.68 -1.00
C ASP A 153 16.91 5.21 -2.47
N THR A 154 18.07 4.78 -2.97
CA THR A 154 18.24 4.32 -4.36
C THR A 154 17.36 3.10 -4.69
N ARG A 155 17.12 2.20 -3.74
CA ARG A 155 16.27 1.02 -3.97
C ARG A 155 14.82 1.43 -4.13
N VAL A 156 14.36 2.40 -3.34
CA VAL A 156 13.01 2.96 -3.47
C VAL A 156 12.86 3.66 -4.81
N ALA A 157 13.87 4.40 -5.26
CA ALA A 157 13.87 5.04 -6.57
C ALA A 157 13.76 4.02 -7.73
N ILE A 158 14.58 2.96 -7.70
CA ILE A 158 14.53 1.89 -8.72
C ILE A 158 13.17 1.19 -8.71
N TRP A 159 12.68 0.81 -7.53
CA TRP A 159 11.37 0.19 -7.42
C TRP A 159 10.25 1.10 -7.93
N MET A 160 10.32 2.41 -7.64
CA MET A 160 9.34 3.38 -8.11
C MET A 160 9.34 3.50 -9.64
N GLU A 161 10.52 3.55 -10.26
CA GLU A 161 10.66 3.55 -11.72
C GLU A 161 10.01 2.32 -12.36
N GLN A 162 10.36 1.12 -11.88
CA GLN A 162 9.77 -0.14 -12.36
C GLN A 162 8.25 -0.20 -12.15
N THR A 163 7.78 0.29 -11.00
CA THR A 163 6.36 0.35 -10.67
C THR A 163 5.60 1.27 -11.62
N VAL A 164 6.14 2.46 -11.88
CA VAL A 164 5.53 3.43 -12.82
C VAL A 164 5.48 2.84 -14.23
N ASP A 165 6.56 2.22 -14.69
CA ASP A 165 6.61 1.59 -16.01
C ASP A 165 5.57 0.47 -16.15
N ALA A 166 5.45 -0.41 -15.16
CA ALA A 166 4.45 -1.49 -15.16
C ALA A 166 3.02 -0.94 -15.21
N VAL A 167 2.72 0.08 -14.40
CA VAL A 167 1.39 0.72 -14.37
C VAL A 167 1.09 1.44 -15.68
N LEU A 168 2.04 2.20 -16.23
CA LEU A 168 1.87 2.90 -17.50
C LEU A 168 1.66 1.94 -18.67
N HIS A 169 2.44 0.86 -18.72
CA HIS A 169 2.29 -0.17 -19.74
C HIS A 169 0.88 -0.78 -19.70
N ARG A 170 0.35 -1.08 -18.51
CA ARG A 170 -0.99 -1.65 -18.37
C ARG A 170 -2.10 -0.64 -18.69
N LEU A 171 -1.94 0.63 -18.31
CA LEU A 171 -2.85 1.70 -18.74
C LEU A 171 -2.91 1.82 -20.26
N TRP A 172 -1.76 1.72 -20.92
CA TRP A 172 -1.68 1.76 -22.37
C TRP A 172 -2.43 0.59 -23.02
N GLN A 173 -2.22 -0.64 -22.53
CA GLN A 173 -2.96 -1.83 -22.99
C GLN A 173 -4.48 -1.67 -22.82
N TYR A 174 -4.91 -1.16 -21.66
CA TYR A 174 -6.31 -0.90 -21.40
C TYR A 174 -6.88 0.15 -22.37
N HIS A 175 -6.16 1.24 -22.62
CA HIS A 175 -6.57 2.27 -23.56
C HIS A 175 -6.67 1.72 -24.99
N GLU A 176 -5.69 0.95 -25.45
CA GLU A 176 -5.72 0.29 -26.76
C GLU A 176 -6.91 -0.66 -26.88
N HIS A 177 -7.18 -1.47 -25.86
CA HIS A 177 -8.32 -2.39 -25.89
C HIS A 177 -9.68 -1.66 -25.94
N ARG A 178 -9.81 -0.55 -25.19
CA ARG A 178 -11.07 0.18 -25.05
C ARG A 178 -11.34 1.17 -26.18
N PHE A 179 -10.31 1.74 -26.79
CA PHE A 179 -10.42 2.83 -27.75
C PHE A 179 -9.68 2.59 -29.07
N GLY A 180 -8.87 1.52 -29.16
CA GLY A 180 -8.01 1.22 -30.31
C GLY A 180 -8.73 0.62 -31.53
N THR A 181 -10.05 0.46 -31.52
CA THR A 181 -10.82 0.20 -32.75
C THR A 181 -11.06 1.47 -33.53
N THR A 182 -10.00 1.96 -34.18
CA THR A 182 -10.11 2.75 -35.42
C THR A 182 -9.05 2.27 -36.40
N ASN A 183 -9.43 1.31 -37.25
CA ASN A 183 -9.02 1.19 -38.65
C ASN A 183 -9.91 0.15 -39.35
#